data_AF-A0A962PJ32-F1
#
_entry.id   AF-A0A962PJ32-F1
#
_cell.length_a   1.000
_cell.length_b   1.000
_cell.length_c   1.000
_cell.angle_alpha   90.00
_cell.angle_beta   90.00
_cell.angle_gamma   90.00
#
_symmetry.space_group_name_H-M   'P 1'
#
loop_
_entity.id
_entity.type
_entity.pdbx_description
1 polymer ?
#
loop_
_entity_poly.entity_id
_entity_poly.type
_entity_poly.pdbx_seq_one_letter_code
_entity_poly.pdbx_strand_id
1 'polypeptide(L)'
;MKLLSHKFFLNIHRLLQKPLAILTIFSLGFILSLPAAAQEPGARVFTVFLNNVPHSVSETVRPCVPLMARFDHPDPHVTRVRMRYPYNHEMFMIFPMRQNIRLSLHEDFMTKGEWSLSDFIAEDESGKTYGQMTLTFQPLDPDNRGLCDSFPDS
;
A
#
# COMPACT_ATOMS: atom_id res chain seq x y z
N MET A 1 -10.18 -57.74 34.21
CA MET A 1 -9.87 -56.29 34.09
C MET A 1 -10.87 -55.53 34.94
N LYS A 2 -10.40 -54.70 35.87
CA LYS A 2 -11.19 -54.06 36.94
C LYS A 2 -11.97 -52.83 36.43
N LEU A 3 -13.18 -52.67 36.97
CA LEU A 3 -14.05 -51.50 36.85
C LEU A 3 -13.44 -50.25 37.53
N LEU A 4 -13.79 -49.05 37.04
CA LEU A 4 -14.51 -47.97 37.78
C LEU A 4 -14.18 -46.55 37.26
N SER A 5 -15.18 -45.69 37.41
CA SER A 5 -15.10 -44.21 37.59
C SER A 5 -14.77 -43.37 36.34
N HIS A 6 -15.44 -42.26 36.04
CA HIS A 6 -16.08 -41.29 36.93
C HIS A 6 -17.34 -40.67 36.32
N LYS A 7 -18.32 -40.46 37.20
CA LYS A 7 -19.46 -39.55 37.05
C LYS A 7 -18.94 -38.10 37.04
N PHE A 8 -19.39 -37.28 36.11
CA PHE A 8 -19.46 -35.83 36.34
C PHE A 8 -20.92 -35.39 36.22
N PHE A 9 -21.48 -35.11 37.39
CA PHE A 9 -22.69 -34.32 37.58
C PHE A 9 -22.32 -32.85 37.35
N LEU A 10 -23.14 -32.09 36.61
CA LEU A 10 -23.76 -30.89 37.17
C LEU A 10 -24.90 -30.40 36.28
N ASN A 11 -26.08 -30.61 36.85
CA ASN A 11 -27.39 -30.14 36.48
C ASN A 11 -27.53 -28.71 37.03
N ILE A 12 -27.70 -27.70 36.16
CA ILE A 12 -28.33 -26.43 36.54
C ILE A 12 -29.36 -26.07 35.46
N HIS A 13 -30.52 -26.70 35.56
CA HIS A 13 -31.79 -26.07 35.21
C HIS A 13 -32.08 -24.94 36.21
N ARG A 14 -32.37 -23.73 35.70
CA ARG A 14 -33.50 -22.86 36.12
C ARG A 14 -33.30 -21.46 35.52
N LEU A 15 -34.14 -21.06 34.57
CA LEU A 15 -35.46 -20.41 34.77
C LEU A 15 -35.33 -18.89 34.98
N LEU A 16 -35.74 -18.14 33.95
CA LEU A 16 -36.60 -16.91 33.96
C LEU A 16 -36.28 -16.16 32.65
N GLN A 17 -37.05 -16.23 31.56
CA GLN A 17 -38.43 -15.77 31.33
C GLN A 17 -38.70 -14.28 31.59
N LYS A 18 -38.98 -13.58 30.46
CA LYS A 18 -39.80 -12.36 30.22
C LYS A 18 -39.03 -11.01 30.06
N PRO A 19 -39.65 -9.97 29.48
CA PRO A 19 -39.92 -9.81 28.05
C PRO A 19 -39.45 -8.43 27.52
N LEU A 20 -39.65 -8.23 26.22
CA LEU A 20 -39.65 -6.96 25.46
C LEU A 20 -39.65 -5.66 26.28
N ALA A 21 -38.63 -4.83 26.06
CA ALA A 21 -38.76 -3.38 26.06
C ALA A 21 -38.23 -2.86 24.72
N ILE A 22 -39.16 -2.53 23.84
CA ILE A 22 -38.94 -1.67 22.68
C ILE A 22 -38.72 -0.26 23.23
N LEU A 23 -37.55 0.33 22.98
CA LEU A 23 -37.41 1.77 23.01
C LEU A 23 -36.66 2.25 21.76
N THR A 24 -37.48 2.87 20.93
CA THR A 24 -37.21 3.62 19.72
C THR A 24 -36.30 4.84 19.94
N ILE A 25 -35.44 5.05 18.93
CA ILE A 25 -34.96 6.33 18.40
C ILE A 25 -34.03 7.15 19.32
N PHE A 26 -32.74 7.19 18.97
CA PHE A 26 -32.07 8.47 18.72
C PHE A 26 -31.04 8.30 17.60
N SER A 27 -31.42 8.81 16.44
CA SER A 27 -30.54 9.06 15.31
C SER A 27 -29.52 10.12 15.73
N LEU A 28 -28.29 9.71 15.99
CA LEU A 28 -27.13 10.57 15.85
C LEU A 28 -26.19 9.84 14.92
N GLY A 29 -26.28 10.21 13.64
CA GLY A 29 -25.29 9.90 12.64
C GLY A 29 -23.95 10.48 13.11
N PHE A 30 -23.21 9.67 13.87
CA PHE A 30 -21.81 9.89 14.12
C PHE A 30 -21.09 9.50 12.83
N ILE A 31 -21.13 10.42 11.85
CA ILE A 31 -20.22 10.37 10.72
C ILE A 31 -18.84 10.60 11.35
N LEU A 32 -18.12 9.50 11.59
CA LEU A 32 -16.67 9.51 11.75
C LEU A 32 -16.11 10.03 10.42
N SER A 33 -16.07 11.35 10.28
CA SER A 33 -15.21 12.00 9.32
C SER A 33 -13.80 11.63 9.72
N LEU A 34 -13.24 10.60 9.07
CA LEU A 34 -11.79 10.41 9.09
C LEU A 34 -11.19 11.76 8.68
N PRO A 35 -10.20 12.28 9.42
CA PRO A 35 -9.45 13.41 8.90
C PRO A 35 -8.83 12.93 7.59
N ALA A 36 -9.31 13.44 6.47
CA ALA A 36 -8.50 13.51 5.27
C ALA A 36 -7.21 14.18 5.74
N ALA A 37 -6.10 13.45 5.67
CA ALA A 37 -4.80 13.99 6.01
C ALA A 37 -4.58 15.20 5.08
N ALA A 38 -4.89 16.39 5.60
CA ALA A 38 -4.77 17.63 4.87
C ALA A 38 -3.28 17.83 4.65
N GLN A 39 -2.84 17.53 3.44
CA GLN A 39 -1.46 17.71 3.03
C GLN A 39 -1.23 19.22 2.98
N GLU A 40 -0.44 19.74 3.94
CA GLU A 40 -0.23 21.18 4.06
C GLU A 40 0.40 21.76 2.78
N PRO A 41 -0.06 22.92 2.30
CA PRO A 41 0.53 23.59 1.15
C PRO A 41 1.95 24.04 1.52
N GLY A 42 2.95 23.31 1.03
CA GLY A 42 4.36 23.46 1.41
C GLY A 42 5.04 22.14 1.81
N ALA A 43 4.31 21.02 1.84
CA ALA A 43 4.87 19.70 2.07
C ALA A 43 6.01 19.42 1.07
N ARG A 44 7.21 19.16 1.60
CA ARG A 44 8.37 18.68 0.83
C ARG A 44 7.96 17.39 0.12
N VAL A 45 7.82 17.42 -1.21
CA VAL A 45 7.17 16.32 -1.93
C VAL A 45 8.17 15.23 -2.28
N PHE A 46 7.94 14.02 -1.75
CA PHE A 46 8.60 12.79 -2.20
C PHE A 46 8.31 12.57 -3.69
N THR A 47 9.34 12.37 -4.50
CA THR A 47 9.19 12.17 -5.96
C THR A 47 9.82 10.84 -6.38
N VAL A 48 9.06 10.04 -7.11
CA VAL A 48 9.52 8.83 -7.79
C VAL A 48 9.64 9.14 -9.28
N PHE A 49 10.84 9.07 -9.82
CA PHE A 49 11.07 9.19 -11.25
C PHE A 49 11.03 7.80 -11.87
N LEU A 50 10.11 7.56 -12.81
CA LEU A 50 10.08 6.34 -13.62
C LEU A 50 10.48 6.70 -15.05
N ASN A 51 11.58 6.14 -15.55
CA ASN A 51 12.11 6.48 -16.88
C ASN A 51 12.26 8.00 -17.10
N ASN A 52 12.70 8.71 -16.04
CA ASN A 52 12.80 10.17 -15.94
C ASN A 52 11.49 10.96 -15.89
N VAL A 53 10.33 10.31 -15.93
CA VAL A 53 9.02 10.93 -15.69
C VAL A 53 8.77 11.07 -14.18
N PRO A 54 8.55 12.29 -13.65
CA PRO A 54 8.34 12.49 -12.23
C PRO A 54 6.91 12.16 -11.79
N HIS A 55 6.79 11.40 -10.71
CA HIS A 55 5.53 11.10 -10.03
C HIS A 55 5.63 11.55 -8.58
N SER A 56 4.63 12.30 -8.13
CA SER A 56 4.63 12.91 -6.80
C SER A 56 3.34 12.65 -6.02
N VAL A 57 2.44 11.86 -6.60
CA VAL A 57 1.15 11.46 -6.04
C VAL A 57 0.91 9.98 -6.34
N SER A 58 0.00 9.35 -5.61
CA SER A 58 -0.42 7.98 -5.93
C SER A 58 -1.24 7.96 -7.22
N GLU A 59 -0.83 7.16 -8.20
CA GLU A 59 -1.47 7.12 -9.51
C GLU A 59 -1.22 5.79 -10.25
N THR A 60 -1.91 5.63 -11.37
CA THR A 60 -1.64 4.57 -12.34
C THR A 60 -0.65 5.06 -13.37
N VAL A 61 0.39 4.28 -13.60
CA VAL A 61 1.51 4.61 -14.50
C VAL A 61 1.69 3.50 -15.53
N ARG A 62 2.16 3.87 -16.72
CA ARG A 62 2.53 2.97 -17.81
C ARG A 62 3.96 3.26 -18.25
N PRO A 63 4.97 3.00 -17.41
CA PRO A 63 6.34 3.35 -17.74
C PRO A 63 6.91 2.43 -18.82
N CYS A 64 7.93 2.91 -19.52
CA CYS A 64 8.62 2.13 -20.54
C CYS A 64 9.48 1.02 -19.91
N VAL A 65 9.70 -0.08 -20.65
CA VAL A 65 10.69 -1.10 -20.31
C VAL A 65 11.99 -0.87 -21.09
N PRO A 66 13.20 -0.97 -20.47
CA PRO A 66 13.45 -1.29 -19.06
C PRO A 66 12.96 -0.19 -18.10
N LEU A 67 12.41 -0.60 -16.96
CA LEU A 67 11.85 0.28 -15.93
C LEU A 67 12.95 0.75 -15.00
N MET A 68 13.42 1.97 -15.25
CA MET A 68 14.40 2.63 -14.39
C MET A 68 13.69 3.54 -13.41
N ALA A 69 14.02 3.43 -12.12
CA ALA A 69 13.51 4.29 -11.08
C ALA A 69 14.63 5.10 -10.43
N ARG A 70 14.31 6.33 -10.01
CA ARG A 70 15.14 7.16 -9.14
C ARG A 70 14.25 7.87 -8.13
N PHE A 71 14.73 8.01 -6.90
CA PHE A 71 13.94 8.58 -5.81
C PHE A 71 14.57 9.88 -5.31
N ASP A 72 13.75 10.93 -5.19
CA ASP A 72 14.16 12.22 -4.63
C ASP A 72 13.25 12.65 -3.49
N HIS A 73 13.85 13.35 -2.54
CA HIS A 73 13.16 14.01 -1.45
C HIS A 73 13.91 15.30 -1.09
N PRO A 74 13.22 16.41 -0.77
CA PRO A 74 13.87 17.67 -0.43
C PRO A 74 14.60 17.65 0.91
N ASP A 75 14.14 16.79 1.82
CA ASP A 75 14.76 16.61 3.14
C ASP A 75 16.03 15.74 3.06
N PRO A 76 17.20 16.24 3.49
CA PRO A 76 18.46 15.49 3.43
C PRO A 76 18.54 14.30 4.40
N HIS A 77 17.64 14.21 5.38
CA HIS A 77 17.60 13.04 6.28
C HIS A 77 16.99 11.80 5.62
N VAL A 78 16.26 11.97 4.51
CA VAL A 78 15.72 10.83 3.75
C VAL A 78 16.86 10.19 2.96
N THR A 79 17.23 8.98 3.36
CA THR A 79 18.39 8.26 2.79
C THR A 79 18.00 7.03 1.98
N ARG A 80 16.77 6.52 2.15
CA ARG A 80 16.30 5.32 1.46
C ARG A 80 14.81 5.36 1.12
N VAL A 81 14.42 4.50 0.19
CA VAL A 81 13.03 4.16 -0.10
C VAL A 81 12.79 2.70 0.20
N ARG A 82 11.74 2.41 0.96
CA ARG A 82 11.22 1.08 1.17
C ARG A 82 10.06 0.84 0.21
N MET A 83 10.18 -0.15 -0.65
CA MET A 83 9.17 -0.54 -1.64
C MET A 83 8.51 -1.86 -1.21
N ARG A 84 7.18 -1.88 -1.10
CA ARG A 84 6.43 -3.12 -0.83
C ARG A 84 6.46 -4.07 -2.02
N TYR A 85 6.55 -5.36 -1.77
CA TYR A 85 6.41 -6.38 -2.81
C TYR A 85 4.96 -6.42 -3.32
N PRO A 86 4.70 -6.52 -4.63
CA PRO A 86 3.34 -6.66 -5.15
C PRO A 86 2.65 -7.89 -4.57
N TYR A 87 1.42 -7.74 -4.10
CA TYR A 87 0.59 -8.82 -3.53
C TYR A 87 1.09 -9.43 -2.21
N ASN A 88 2.22 -8.97 -1.64
CA ASN A 88 2.68 -9.39 -0.31
C ASN A 88 3.12 -8.19 0.53
N HIS A 89 2.23 -7.80 1.45
CA HIS A 89 2.41 -6.61 2.29
C HIS A 89 3.47 -6.77 3.41
N GLU A 90 3.93 -7.99 3.66
CA GLU A 90 4.95 -8.28 4.68
C GLU A 90 6.38 -8.23 4.12
N MET A 91 6.52 -8.23 2.79
CA MET A 91 7.82 -8.22 2.12
C MET A 91 8.16 -6.84 1.55
N PHE A 92 9.43 -6.45 1.68
CA PHE A 92 9.91 -5.14 1.22
C PHE A 92 11.27 -5.26 0.54
N MET A 93 11.53 -4.36 -0.39
CA MET A 93 12.86 -4.04 -0.91
C MET A 93 13.27 -2.66 -0.44
N ILE A 94 14.58 -2.45 -0.23
CA ILE A 94 15.13 -1.18 0.20
C ILE A 94 16.07 -0.67 -0.88
N PHE A 95 15.89 0.58 -1.28
CA PHE A 95 16.69 1.23 -2.30
C PHE A 95 17.30 2.53 -1.77
N PRO A 96 18.53 2.86 -2.18
CA PRO A 96 19.13 4.15 -1.84
C PRO A 96 18.45 5.30 -2.60
N MET A 97 18.41 6.48 -1.99
CA MET A 97 17.97 7.70 -2.67
C MET A 97 18.94 8.12 -3.77
N ARG A 98 18.45 8.87 -4.77
CA ARG A 98 19.23 9.52 -5.85
C ARG A 98 20.09 8.58 -6.70
N GLN A 99 19.80 7.29 -6.70
CA GLN A 99 20.44 6.31 -7.58
C GLN A 99 19.42 5.80 -8.60
N ASN A 100 19.89 5.59 -9.83
CA ASN A 100 19.10 4.89 -10.84
C ASN A 100 19.13 3.40 -10.53
N ILE A 101 17.96 2.82 -10.28
CA ILE A 101 17.78 1.39 -10.05
C ILE A 101 16.85 0.81 -11.10
N ARG A 102 17.00 -0.47 -11.40
CA ARG A 102 16.05 -1.18 -12.25
C ARG A 102 15.01 -1.86 -11.38
N LEU A 103 13.73 -1.61 -11.64
CA LEU A 103 12.62 -2.25 -10.92
C LEU A 103 12.16 -3.52 -11.64
N SER A 104 13.06 -4.50 -11.78
CA SER A 104 12.82 -5.73 -12.55
C SER A 104 11.55 -6.48 -12.12
N LEU A 105 11.18 -6.41 -10.84
CA LEU A 105 9.96 -7.03 -10.33
C LEU A 105 8.71 -6.55 -11.06
N HIS A 106 8.54 -5.23 -11.22
CA HIS A 106 7.39 -4.67 -11.91
C HIS A 106 7.49 -4.89 -13.43
N GLU A 107 8.69 -4.93 -14.01
CA GLU A 107 8.88 -5.31 -15.41
C GLU A 107 8.32 -6.71 -15.69
N ASP A 108 8.59 -7.68 -14.81
CA ASP A 108 8.11 -9.05 -14.97
C ASP A 108 6.59 -9.14 -14.97
N PHE A 109 5.90 -8.36 -14.13
CA PHE A 109 4.43 -8.28 -14.15
C PHE A 109 3.94 -7.60 -15.44
N MET A 110 4.49 -6.44 -15.78
CA MET A 110 4.05 -5.67 -16.95
C MET A 110 4.22 -6.45 -18.26
N THR A 111 5.33 -7.19 -18.40
CA THR A 111 5.63 -7.99 -19.60
C THR A 111 4.77 -9.26 -19.71
N LYS A 112 4.21 -9.75 -18.59
CA LYS A 112 3.24 -10.86 -18.57
C LYS A 112 1.80 -10.41 -18.86
N GLY A 113 1.55 -9.12 -19.01
CA GLY A 113 0.18 -8.61 -19.11
C GLY A 113 -0.52 -8.48 -17.75
N GLU A 114 0.25 -8.46 -16.65
CA GLU A 114 -0.27 -8.41 -15.28
C GLU A 114 -0.08 -7.02 -14.66
N TRP A 115 -1.11 -6.56 -13.96
CA TRP A 115 -1.02 -5.35 -13.14
C TRP A 115 -0.09 -5.63 -11.95
N SER A 116 0.57 -4.59 -11.45
CA SER A 116 1.28 -4.67 -10.17
C SER A 116 1.20 -3.36 -9.41
N LEU A 117 1.20 -3.43 -8.09
CA LEU A 117 1.04 -2.27 -7.21
C LEU A 117 2.08 -2.33 -6.09
N SER A 118 2.72 -1.20 -5.82
CA SER A 118 3.66 -1.07 -4.70
C SER A 118 3.55 0.27 -4.01
N ASP A 119 3.63 0.22 -2.68
CA ASP A 119 3.86 1.40 -1.86
C ASP A 119 5.35 1.73 -1.85
N PHE A 120 5.68 2.99 -2.12
CA PHE A 120 7.00 3.57 -2.00
C PHE A 120 7.00 4.47 -0.76
N ILE A 121 7.87 4.18 0.19
CA ILE A 121 7.92 4.85 1.49
C ILE A 121 9.31 5.46 1.65
N ALA A 122 9.39 6.80 1.70
CA ALA A 122 10.62 7.54 1.89
C ALA A 122 10.98 7.58 3.38
N GLU A 123 12.17 7.09 3.73
CA GLU A 123 12.59 6.89 5.11
C GLU A 123 14.04 7.35 5.37
N ASP A 124 14.32 7.63 6.63
CA ASP A 124 15.70 7.74 7.13
C ASP A 124 16.25 6.38 7.61
N GLU A 125 17.49 6.38 8.10
CA GLU A 125 18.17 5.17 8.60
C GLU A 125 17.49 4.57 9.83
N SER A 126 16.79 5.38 10.63
CA SER A 126 16.05 4.94 11.82
C SER A 126 14.69 4.31 11.48
N GLY A 127 14.23 4.46 10.23
CA GLY A 127 12.93 3.97 9.78
C GLY A 127 11.80 4.99 9.98
N LYS A 128 12.12 6.25 10.28
CA LYS A 128 11.10 7.31 10.30
C LYS A 128 10.66 7.62 8.87
N THR A 129 9.36 7.69 8.68
CA THR A 129 8.73 8.00 7.38
C THR A 129 8.60 9.50 7.15
N TYR A 130 8.95 9.95 5.95
CA TYR A 130 8.86 11.35 5.52
C TYR A 130 7.88 11.54 4.35
N GLY A 131 7.54 10.47 3.64
CA GLY A 131 6.57 10.48 2.56
C GLY A 131 6.20 9.08 2.13
N GLN A 132 5.01 8.94 1.55
CA GLN A 132 4.54 7.69 0.97
C GLN A 132 3.71 7.99 -0.28
N MET A 133 3.86 7.16 -1.31
CA MET A 133 2.92 7.10 -2.43
C MET A 133 2.74 5.65 -2.89
N THR A 134 1.66 5.40 -3.61
CA THR A 134 1.33 4.10 -4.17
C THR A 134 1.26 4.22 -5.67
N LEU A 135 2.11 3.49 -6.40
CA LEU A 135 2.04 3.45 -7.86
C LEU A 135 1.47 2.12 -8.32
N THR A 136 0.55 2.20 -9.28
CA THR A 136 -0.04 1.04 -9.95
C THR A 136 0.50 0.95 -11.36
N PHE A 137 1.25 -0.09 -11.65
CA PHE A 137 1.89 -0.31 -12.94
C PHE A 137 0.93 -1.05 -13.88
N GLN A 138 0.63 -0.40 -14.99
CA GLN A 138 -0.21 -0.95 -16.05
C GLN A 138 0.60 -1.94 -16.92
N PRO A 139 0.02 -3.08 -17.31
CA PRO A 139 0.66 -3.98 -18.25
C PRO A 139 0.91 -3.35 -19.62
N LEU A 140 1.90 -3.87 -20.33
CA LEU A 140 2.15 -3.48 -21.72
C LEU A 140 1.03 -4.02 -22.61
N ASP A 141 0.46 -3.16 -23.45
CA ASP A 141 -0.47 -3.59 -24.48
C ASP A 141 0.29 -4.46 -25.50
N PRO A 142 -0.10 -5.74 -25.70
CA PRO A 142 0.58 -6.62 -26.64
C PRO A 142 0.50 -6.13 -28.08
N ASP A 143 -0.53 -5.34 -28.42
CA ASP A 143 -0.78 -4.79 -29.76
C ASP A 143 -0.17 -3.39 -29.92
N ASN A 144 0.05 -2.68 -28.81
CA ASN A 144 0.64 -1.34 -28.78
C ASN A 144 1.87 -1.26 -27.87
N ARG A 145 2.81 -2.20 -28.05
CA ARG A 145 4.03 -2.35 -27.21
C ARG A 145 4.94 -1.12 -27.12
N GLY A 146 4.71 -0.10 -27.94
CA GLY A 146 5.45 1.18 -27.93
C GLY A 146 4.75 2.33 -27.20
N LEU A 147 3.49 2.17 -26.75
CA LEU A 147 2.78 3.21 -26.00
C LEU A 147 3.12 3.11 -24.52
N CYS A 148 4.13 3.85 -24.09
CA CYS A 148 4.47 4.08 -22.69
C CYS A 148 4.52 5.57 -22.38
N ASP A 149 4.41 5.90 -21.10
CA ASP A 149 4.60 7.22 -20.54
C ASP A 149 6.06 7.62 -20.78
N SER A 150 6.31 8.25 -21.92
CA SER A 150 7.57 8.86 -22.30
C SER A 150 7.35 10.37 -22.32
N PHE A 151 8.41 11.14 -22.06
CA PHE A 151 8.37 12.56 -22.39
C PHE A 151 8.03 12.68 -23.89
N PRO A 152 7.12 13.58 -24.32
CA PRO A 152 7.09 13.95 -25.71
C PRO A 152 8.49 14.47 -26.05
N ASP A 153 9.15 13.86 -27.04
CA ASP A 153 10.47 14.26 -27.51
C ASP A 153 10.51 15.79 -27.63
N SER A 154 11.28 16.44 -26.77
CA SER A 154 11.53 17.87 -26.79
C SER A 154 12.68 18.20 -27.72
#